data_AF-A0A7Y0AS13-F1
#
_entry.id   AF-A0A7Y0AS13-F1
#
_cell.length_a   1.000
_cell.length_b   1.000
_cell.length_c   1.000
_cell.angle_alpha   90.00
_cell.angle_beta   90.00
_cell.angle_gamma   90.00
#
_symmetry.space_group_name_H-M   'P 1'
#
loop_
_entity.id
_entity.type
_entity.pdbx_description
1 polymer ?
#
loop_
_entity_poly.entity_id
_entity_poly.type
_entity_poly.pdbx_seq_one_letter_code
_entity_poly.pdbx_strand_id
1 'polypeptide(L)'
;MREVYYIFNNEAISCCIFLSVFQKIDAIDVSRACIILPFLLDERTVSFLNKVENVANYSLEQFIAEQPRLFVSFNKRYLSLLPITINSLMVLKNSKQIKIDTEIRAMSTFAIEGDEVSSERFILIENAIPQLLTLIAQKTTTQLYKMLNIQL
;
A
#
# COMPACT_ATOMS: atom_id res chain seq x y z
N MET A 1 22.89 8.35 4.39
CA MET A 1 21.41 8.41 4.39
C MET A 1 20.78 7.04 4.62
N ARG A 2 21.04 6.38 5.77
CA ARG A 2 20.36 5.12 6.14
C ARG A 2 19.44 5.27 7.37
N GLU A 3 19.78 6.15 8.31
CA GLU A 3 19.02 6.32 9.56
C GLU A 3 17.64 6.98 9.37
N VAL A 4 17.52 7.94 8.43
CA VAL A 4 16.24 8.65 8.19
C VAL A 4 15.20 7.77 7.51
N TYR A 5 15.60 6.77 6.71
CA TYR A 5 14.65 5.96 5.94
C TYR A 5 13.72 5.13 6.83
N TYR A 6 14.24 4.57 7.93
CA TYR A 6 13.43 3.81 8.90
C TYR A 6 12.62 4.70 9.83
N ILE A 7 13.06 5.95 10.08
CA ILE A 7 12.23 6.93 10.78
C ILE A 7 11.03 7.33 9.90
N PHE A 8 11.27 7.45 8.59
CA PHE A 8 10.26 7.87 7.62
C PHE A 8 9.29 6.73 7.27
N ASN A 9 9.79 5.55 6.92
CA ASN A 9 8.98 4.38 6.60
C ASN A 9 9.09 3.38 7.74
N ASN A 10 8.08 3.38 8.62
CA ASN A 10 8.04 2.55 9.82
C ASN A 10 6.69 1.83 9.94
N GLU A 11 6.62 0.95 10.94
CA GLU A 11 5.43 0.16 11.24
C GLU A 11 4.22 1.01 11.63
N ALA A 12 4.41 2.18 12.26
CA ALA A 12 3.30 3.03 12.72
C ALA A 12 2.53 3.63 11.54
N ILE A 13 3.21 4.31 10.61
CA ILE A 13 2.55 4.84 9.40
C ILE A 13 2.00 3.70 8.54
N SER A 14 2.71 2.58 8.48
CA SER A 14 2.29 1.39 7.72
C SER A 14 1.02 0.76 8.31
N CYS A 15 0.87 0.74 9.63
CA CYS A 15 -0.37 0.35 10.30
C CYS A 15 -1.52 1.29 9.90
N CYS A 16 -1.33 2.61 9.94
CA CYS A 16 -2.36 3.57 9.52
C CYS A 16 -2.77 3.35 8.06
N ILE A 17 -1.80 3.10 7.16
CA ILE A 17 -2.06 2.79 5.75
C ILE A 17 -2.91 1.53 5.61
N PHE A 18 -2.50 0.43 6.25
CA PHE A 18 -3.22 -0.85 6.16
C PHE A 18 -4.62 -0.75 6.73
N LEU A 19 -4.75 -0.07 7.87
CA LEU A 19 -6.03 0.29 8.44
C LEU A 19 -6.90 0.99 7.37
N SER A 20 -6.49 2.14 6.83
CA SER A 20 -7.30 2.87 5.81
C SER A 20 -7.57 2.05 4.55
N VAL A 21 -6.68 1.14 4.16
CA VAL A 21 -6.92 0.16 3.09
C VAL A 21 -8.06 -0.79 3.46
N PHE A 22 -8.01 -1.42 4.64
CA PHE A 22 -8.98 -2.43 5.06
C PHE A 22 -10.36 -1.87 5.40
N GLN A 23 -10.50 -0.55 5.54
CA GLN A 23 -11.83 0.09 5.55
C GLN A 23 -12.49 0.14 4.17
N LYS A 24 -11.69 0.14 3.10
CA LYS A 24 -12.16 0.35 1.72
C LYS A 24 -12.35 -0.95 0.94
N ILE A 25 -11.85 -2.07 1.48
CA ILE A 25 -11.99 -3.41 0.88
C ILE A 25 -12.41 -4.42 1.94
N ASP A 26 -13.20 -5.41 1.53
CA ASP A 26 -13.66 -6.47 2.43
C ASP A 26 -12.52 -7.45 2.79
N ALA A 27 -11.72 -7.83 1.79
CA ALA A 27 -10.64 -8.79 1.95
C ALA A 27 -9.51 -8.59 0.95
N ILE A 28 -8.31 -9.05 1.31
CA ILE A 28 -7.16 -9.13 0.42
C ILE A 28 -6.30 -10.35 0.77
N ASP A 29 -5.73 -11.01 -0.24
CA ASP A 29 -4.75 -12.07 0.02
C ASP A 29 -3.44 -11.49 0.56
N VAL A 30 -2.73 -12.28 1.38
CA VAL A 30 -1.49 -11.83 2.04
C VAL A 30 -0.44 -11.39 1.03
N SER A 31 -0.28 -12.14 -0.07
CA SER A 31 0.69 -11.82 -1.13
C SER A 31 0.40 -10.48 -1.79
N ARG A 32 -0.87 -10.13 -1.99
CA ARG A 32 -1.27 -8.83 -2.52
C ARG A 32 -1.13 -7.72 -1.49
N ALA A 33 -1.40 -7.96 -0.20
CA ALA A 33 -1.14 -6.97 0.84
C ALA A 33 0.32 -6.50 0.86
N CYS A 34 1.28 -7.40 0.56
CA CYS A 34 2.70 -7.07 0.47
C CYS A 34 3.09 -6.08 -0.64
N ILE A 35 2.22 -5.85 -1.65
CA ILE A 35 2.52 -4.88 -2.71
C ILE A 35 2.08 -3.46 -2.35
N ILE A 36 1.23 -3.29 -1.33
CA ILE A 36 0.59 -2.01 -0.99
C ILE A 36 1.63 -0.96 -0.56
N LEU A 37 2.45 -1.28 0.43
CA LEU A 37 3.44 -0.34 0.96
C LEU A 37 4.46 0.13 -0.10
N PRO A 38 4.98 -0.75 -0.99
CA PRO A 38 5.84 -0.33 -2.10
C PRO A 38 5.25 0.74 -3.03
N PHE A 39 3.93 0.82 -3.17
CA PHE A 39 3.27 1.94 -3.86
C PHE A 39 3.08 3.14 -2.94
N LEU A 40 2.51 2.93 -1.74
CA LEU A 40 2.02 4.02 -0.90
C LEU A 40 3.10 4.72 -0.07
N LEU A 41 4.24 4.08 0.17
CA LEU A 41 5.38 4.71 0.86
C LEU A 41 6.38 5.37 -0.10
N ASP A 42 6.13 5.31 -1.42
CA ASP A 42 6.90 6.07 -2.41
C ASP A 42 6.15 7.34 -2.80
N GLU A 43 6.70 8.49 -2.43
CA GLU A 43 6.08 9.80 -2.66
C GLU A 43 5.80 10.10 -4.14
N ARG A 44 6.63 9.59 -5.05
CA ARG A 44 6.44 9.81 -6.49
C ARG A 44 5.24 9.04 -6.99
N THR A 45 5.08 7.80 -6.54
CA THR A 45 3.87 7.01 -6.79
C THR A 45 2.63 7.69 -6.23
N VAL A 46 2.66 8.13 -4.96
CA VAL A 46 1.53 8.83 -4.32
C VAL A 46 1.18 10.12 -5.06
N SER A 47 2.19 10.93 -5.39
CA SER A 47 2.01 12.18 -6.15
C SER A 47 1.39 11.93 -7.52
N PHE A 48 1.78 10.85 -8.21
CA PHE A 48 1.17 10.47 -9.47
C PHE A 48 -0.29 10.07 -9.29
N LEU A 49 -0.59 9.16 -8.36
CA LEU A 49 -1.95 8.67 -8.11
C LEU A 49 -2.92 9.79 -7.74
N ASN A 50 -2.48 10.78 -6.96
CA ASN A 50 -3.29 11.94 -6.59
C ASN A 50 -3.55 12.91 -7.76
N LYS A 51 -2.80 12.82 -8.87
CA LYS A 51 -3.02 13.65 -10.07
C LYS A 51 -3.93 12.99 -11.10
N VAL A 52 -4.14 11.68 -11.03
CA VAL A 52 -4.97 10.98 -12.02
C VAL A 52 -6.44 11.23 -11.70
N GLU A 53 -7.11 12.03 -12.54
CA GLU A 53 -8.51 12.41 -12.34
C GLU A 53 -9.49 11.24 -12.49
N ASN A 54 -9.18 10.24 -13.33
CA ASN A 54 -10.06 9.09 -13.56
C ASN A 54 -9.29 7.77 -13.74
N VAL A 55 -8.94 7.17 -12.62
CA VAL A 55 -8.19 5.90 -12.58
C VAL A 55 -8.99 4.71 -13.07
N ALA A 56 -10.33 4.77 -13.09
CA ALA A 56 -11.16 3.66 -13.59
C ALA A 56 -10.89 3.35 -15.07
N ASN A 57 -10.50 4.36 -15.85
CA ASN A 57 -10.11 4.22 -17.26
C ASN A 57 -8.60 4.06 -17.46
N TYR A 58 -7.85 3.95 -16.37
CA TYR A 58 -6.39 3.91 -16.37
C TYR A 58 -5.91 2.53 -15.91
N SER A 59 -5.04 1.90 -16.69
CA SER A 59 -4.51 0.57 -16.40
C SER A 59 -3.14 0.64 -15.73
N LEU A 60 -2.78 -0.42 -15.00
CA LEU A 60 -1.44 -0.54 -14.43
C LEU A 60 -0.36 -0.58 -15.54
N GLU A 61 -0.67 -1.14 -16.71
CA GLU A 61 0.20 -1.12 -17.88
C GLU A 61 0.51 0.31 -18.34
N GLN A 62 -0.51 1.16 -18.46
CA GLN A 62 -0.33 2.58 -18.80
C GLN A 62 0.50 3.29 -17.74
N PHE A 63 0.24 3.02 -16.45
CA PHE A 63 1.05 3.59 -15.37
C PHE A 63 2.53 3.23 -15.51
N ILE A 64 2.82 1.94 -15.76
CA ILE A 64 4.19 1.45 -15.94
C ILE A 64 4.83 2.10 -17.17
N ALA A 65 4.09 2.26 -18.27
CA ALA A 65 4.58 2.86 -19.50
C ALA A 65 4.89 4.36 -19.34
N GLU A 66 4.07 5.11 -18.59
CA GLU A 66 4.26 6.55 -18.36
C GLU A 66 5.31 6.86 -17.28
N GLN A 67 5.44 5.99 -16.27
CA GLN A 67 6.35 6.19 -15.15
C GLN A 67 7.36 5.03 -14.98
N PRO A 68 8.08 4.61 -16.04
CA PRO A 68 8.90 3.39 -16.02
C PRO A 68 9.99 3.43 -14.95
N ARG A 69 10.52 4.62 -14.64
CA ARG A 69 11.54 4.84 -13.61
C ARG A 69 11.07 4.43 -12.21
N LEU A 70 9.77 4.56 -11.90
CA LEU A 70 9.21 4.12 -10.62
C LEU A 70 9.28 2.60 -10.51
N PHE A 71 9.05 1.91 -11.62
CA PHE A 71 8.93 0.45 -11.65
C PHE A 71 10.26 -0.30 -11.77
N VAL A 72 11.30 0.32 -12.35
CA VAL A 72 12.67 -0.24 -12.38
C VAL A 72 13.17 -0.62 -10.98
N SER A 73 12.82 0.17 -9.97
CA SER A 73 13.23 -0.06 -8.57
C SER A 73 12.17 -0.77 -7.72
N PHE A 74 11.05 -1.20 -8.31
CA PHE A 74 9.91 -1.71 -7.56
C PHE A 74 10.26 -2.97 -6.76
N ASN A 75 10.88 -3.96 -7.38
CA ASN A 75 11.28 -5.20 -6.70
C ASN A 75 12.19 -4.93 -5.49
N LYS A 76 13.16 -4.02 -5.64
CA LYS A 76 14.03 -3.62 -4.53
C LYS A 76 13.25 -2.98 -3.39
N ARG A 77 12.29 -2.08 -3.71
CA ARG A 77 11.41 -1.47 -2.70
C ARG A 77 10.53 -2.50 -2.01
N TYR A 78 9.93 -3.40 -2.78
CA TYR A 78 9.15 -4.54 -2.28
C TYR A 78 9.94 -5.34 -1.25
N LEU A 79 11.13 -5.84 -1.61
CA LEU A 79 11.97 -6.63 -0.71
C LEU A 79 12.39 -5.84 0.54
N SER A 80 12.68 -4.54 0.40
CA SER A 80 13.07 -3.70 1.54
C SER A 80 11.91 -3.42 2.52
N LEU A 81 10.68 -3.39 2.03
CA LEU A 81 9.48 -3.09 2.81
C LEU A 81 8.76 -4.35 3.31
N LEU A 82 9.16 -5.54 2.89
CA LEU A 82 8.60 -6.80 3.38
C LEU A 82 8.62 -6.91 4.92
N PRO A 83 9.75 -6.65 5.62
CA PRO A 83 9.76 -6.72 7.08
C PRO A 83 8.75 -5.76 7.73
N ILE A 84 8.70 -4.51 7.26
CA ILE A 84 7.75 -3.50 7.77
C ILE A 84 6.31 -3.93 7.49
N THR A 85 6.04 -4.46 6.30
CA THR A 85 4.72 -4.98 5.92
C THR A 85 4.26 -6.08 6.89
N ILE A 86 5.10 -7.10 7.07
CA ILE A 86 4.78 -8.23 7.94
C ILE A 86 4.63 -7.76 9.39
N ASN A 87 5.53 -6.92 9.89
CA ASN A 87 5.46 -6.40 11.25
C ASN A 87 4.17 -5.61 11.48
N SER A 88 3.80 -4.69 10.58
CA SER A 88 2.54 -3.94 10.69
C SER A 88 1.31 -4.84 10.68
N LEU A 89 1.26 -5.82 9.77
CA LEU A 89 0.15 -6.78 9.74
C LEU A 89 0.08 -7.59 11.05
N MET A 90 1.21 -7.99 11.61
CA MET A 90 1.26 -8.69 12.89
C MET A 90 0.84 -7.81 14.07
N VAL A 91 1.24 -6.54 14.08
CA VAL A 91 0.77 -5.56 15.08
C VAL A 91 -0.74 -5.43 15.03
N LEU A 92 -1.31 -5.22 13.84
CA LEU A 92 -2.76 -5.09 13.63
C LEU A 92 -3.53 -6.37 14.00
N LYS A 93 -2.97 -7.55 13.70
CA LYS A 93 -3.55 -8.83 14.09
C LYS A 93 -3.56 -8.99 15.61
N ASN A 94 -2.44 -8.71 16.26
CA ASN A 94 -2.29 -8.86 17.71
C ASN A 94 -3.14 -7.85 18.49
N SER A 95 -3.38 -6.67 17.93
CA SER A 95 -4.32 -5.66 18.46
C SER A 95 -5.78 -5.92 18.07
N LYS A 96 -6.07 -7.09 17.45
CA LYS A 96 -7.41 -7.55 17.06
C LYS A 96 -8.13 -6.62 16.07
N GLN A 97 -7.39 -5.79 15.34
CA GLN A 97 -7.96 -4.91 14.30
C GLN A 97 -8.22 -5.66 13.00
N ILE A 98 -7.41 -6.68 12.71
CA ILE A 98 -7.55 -7.54 11.54
C ILE A 98 -7.47 -9.01 11.91
N LYS A 99 -8.02 -9.85 11.03
CA LYS A 99 -7.81 -11.30 11.01
C LYS A 99 -6.95 -11.66 9.81
N ILE A 100 -6.04 -12.61 9.99
CA ILE A 100 -5.19 -13.15 8.93
C ILE A 100 -5.38 -14.66 8.90
N ASP A 101 -6.11 -15.14 7.88
CA ASP A 101 -6.27 -16.56 7.53
C ASP A 101 -5.69 -16.80 6.12
N THR A 102 -6.51 -17.28 5.17
CA THR A 102 -6.18 -17.27 3.72
C THR A 102 -6.17 -15.85 3.15
N GLU A 103 -7.01 -14.99 3.72
CA GLU A 103 -7.15 -13.58 3.39
C GLU A 103 -7.07 -12.75 4.67
N ILE A 104 -6.77 -11.47 4.48
CA ILE A 104 -6.76 -10.46 5.52
C ILE A 104 -8.08 -9.72 5.48
N ARG A 105 -8.75 -9.61 6.63
CA ARG A 105 -10.05 -8.94 6.78
C ARG A 105 -10.02 -8.03 8.00
N ALA A 106 -10.69 -6.87 7.92
CA ALA A 106 -10.92 -6.04 9.09
C ALA A 106 -11.90 -6.73 10.05
N MET A 107 -11.61 -6.67 11.35
CA MET A 107 -12.49 -7.23 12.40
C MET A 107 -13.55 -6.22 12.87
N SER A 108 -13.27 -4.94 12.71
CA SER A 108 -14.17 -3.84 13.07
C SER A 108 -13.90 -2.63 12.20
N THR A 109 -14.91 -1.80 11.99
CA THR A 109 -14.72 -0.42 11.54
C THR A 109 -13.99 0.34 12.64
N PHE A 110 -12.75 0.71 12.41
CA PHE A 110 -12.02 1.65 13.26
C PHE A 110 -12.21 3.05 12.67
N ALA A 111 -12.17 4.10 13.49
CA ALA A 111 -12.09 5.47 13.00
C ALA A 111 -10.70 6.00 13.38
N ILE A 112 -9.98 6.58 12.41
CA ILE A 112 -8.81 7.39 12.71
C ILE A 112 -9.37 8.73 13.20
N GLU A 113 -9.71 8.80 14.49
CA GLU A 113 -10.30 10.02 15.06
C GLU A 113 -9.19 11.04 15.38
N GLY A 114 -9.36 12.26 14.84
CA GLY A 114 -8.60 13.46 15.22
C GLY A 114 -7.78 14.06 14.08
N ASP A 115 -8.05 15.34 13.77
CA ASP A 115 -7.21 16.19 12.90
C ASP A 115 -5.74 16.28 13.41
N GLU A 116 -5.49 15.96 14.68
CA GLU A 116 -4.17 15.98 15.30
C GLU A 116 -3.30 14.73 15.02
N VAL A 117 -3.88 13.62 14.55
CA VAL A 117 -3.15 12.35 14.31
C VAL A 117 -2.64 12.24 12.87
N SER A 118 -3.29 12.94 11.93
CA SER A 118 -3.03 12.81 10.50
C SER A 118 -1.98 13.79 10.01
N SER A 119 -0.72 13.34 9.94
CA SER A 119 0.34 14.11 9.26
C SER A 119 -0.05 14.44 7.82
N GLU A 120 0.41 15.58 7.28
CA GLU A 120 0.19 15.96 5.86
C GLU A 120 0.58 14.83 4.90
N ARG A 121 1.65 14.10 5.23
CA ARG A 121 2.10 12.95 4.48
C ARG A 121 1.07 11.82 4.47
N PHE A 122 0.50 11.47 5.62
CA PHE A 122 -0.51 10.42 5.68
C PHE A 122 -1.76 10.81 4.90
N ILE A 123 -2.20 12.08 4.96
CA ILE A 123 -3.33 12.59 4.18
C ILE A 123 -3.10 12.38 2.67
N LEU A 124 -1.92 12.71 2.17
CA LEU A 124 -1.57 12.47 0.76
C LEU A 124 -1.63 10.98 0.39
N ILE A 125 -1.16 10.11 1.29
CA ILE A 125 -1.20 8.66 1.08
C ILE A 125 -2.64 8.16 1.09
N GLU A 126 -3.44 8.59 2.07
CA GLU A 126 -4.83 8.19 2.23
C GLU A 126 -5.68 8.54 1.01
N ASN A 127 -5.46 9.73 0.43
CA ASN A 127 -6.09 10.15 -0.82
C ASN A 127 -5.71 9.27 -2.02
N ALA A 128 -4.49 8.70 -2.03
CA ALA A 128 -4.03 7.81 -3.09
C ALA A 128 -4.53 6.36 -2.94
N ILE A 129 -5.00 5.95 -1.75
CA ILE A 129 -5.44 4.56 -1.50
C ILE A 129 -6.55 4.11 -2.46
N PRO A 130 -7.69 4.83 -2.63
CA PRO A 130 -8.76 4.39 -3.52
C PRO A 130 -8.29 4.18 -4.96
N GLN A 131 -7.38 5.04 -5.42
CA GLN A 131 -6.80 4.99 -6.75
C GLN A 131 -5.91 3.75 -6.92
N LEU A 132 -5.02 3.49 -5.96
CA LEU A 132 -4.21 2.27 -5.99
C LEU A 132 -5.08 1.01 -5.98
N LEU A 133 -6.09 0.96 -5.11
CA LEU A 133 -6.98 -0.20 -5.00
C LEU A 133 -7.72 -0.47 -6.32
N THR A 134 -8.20 0.59 -6.98
CA THR A 134 -8.84 0.49 -8.30
C THR A 134 -7.88 -0.07 -9.35
N LEU A 135 -6.62 0.39 -9.38
CA LEU A 135 -5.60 -0.11 -10.32
C LEU A 135 -5.29 -1.59 -10.13
N ILE A 136 -5.06 -2.00 -8.88
CA ILE A 136 -4.62 -3.37 -8.61
C ILE A 136 -5.77 -4.37 -8.66
N ALA A 137 -7.03 -3.94 -8.44
CA ALA A 137 -8.20 -4.81 -8.46
C ALA A 137 -8.46 -5.45 -9.85
N GLN A 138 -8.00 -4.81 -10.93
CA GLN A 138 -8.22 -5.27 -12.31
C GLN A 138 -7.39 -6.51 -12.70
N LYS A 139 -6.48 -6.97 -11.85
CA LYS A 139 -5.52 -8.04 -12.15
C LYS A 139 -5.61 -9.18 -11.13
N THR A 140 -4.98 -10.31 -11.39
CA THR A 140 -4.71 -11.33 -10.36
C THR A 140 -3.40 -11.03 -9.65
N THR A 141 -3.20 -11.59 -8.45
CA THR A 141 -1.93 -11.45 -7.71
C THR A 141 -0.74 -11.92 -8.55
N THR A 142 -0.85 -13.06 -9.24
CA THR A 142 0.20 -13.55 -10.13
C THR A 142 0.52 -12.58 -11.28
N GLN A 143 -0.49 -11.94 -11.86
CA GLN A 143 -0.28 -10.93 -12.90
C GLN A 143 0.43 -9.70 -12.34
N LEU A 144 0.01 -9.21 -11.18
CA LEU A 144 0.66 -8.08 -10.50
C LEU A 144 2.14 -8.36 -10.23
N TYR A 145 2.47 -9.54 -9.70
CA TYR A 145 3.86 -9.93 -9.43
C TYR A 145 4.71 -9.95 -10.70
N LYS A 146 4.18 -10.50 -11.80
CA LYS A 146 4.87 -10.50 -13.10
C LYS A 146 5.07 -9.08 -13.65
N MET A 147 4.03 -8.25 -13.64
CA MET A 147 4.08 -6.88 -14.17
C MET A 147 5.04 -5.99 -13.37
N LEU A 148 5.10 -6.18 -12.06
CA LEU A 148 5.97 -5.43 -11.15
C LEU A 148 7.39 -6.02 -11.05
N ASN A 149 7.66 -7.08 -11.82
CA ASN A 149 8.93 -7.80 -11.82
C ASN A 149 9.38 -8.23 -10.42
N ILE A 150 8.42 -8.66 -9.59
CA ILE A 150 8.72 -9.16 -8.24
C ILE A 150 9.36 -10.54 -8.36
N GLN A 151 10.53 -10.68 -7.76
CA GLN A 151 11.31 -11.92 -7.73
C GLN A 151 11.32 -12.43 -6.29
N LEU A 152 10.76 -13.62 -6.07
CA LEU A 152 10.74 -14.32 -4.79
C LEU A 152 11.91 -15.32 -4.72
#